data_AF-T1A6R7-F1
#
_entry.id   AF-T1A6R7-F1
#
_cell.length_a   1.000
_cell.length_b   1.000
_cell.length_c   1.000
_cell.angle_alpha   90.00
_cell.angle_beta   90.00
_cell.angle_gamma   90.00
#
_symmetry.space_group_name_H-M   'P 1'
#
loop_
_entity.id
_entity.type
_entity.pdbx_description
1 polymer ?
#
loop_
_entity_poly.entity_id
_entity_poly.type
_entity_poly.pdbx_seq_one_letter_code
_entity_poly.pdbx_strand_id
1 'polypeptide(L)'
;MLTLDDVLERWIPYRLQAIETLRFAWDWLGESDEPRAVQVLVEGKPVLHCNVAAIANPMLEAGVVHARALLEFLGLAVRSGRLAQVQRRLPGDIAIEHYSTAGQELAMVSPEQVYAAYDGPHEEAESAIVAIFEFANKLTAHITDGTFSGAWT
;
A
#
# COMPACT_ATOMS: atom_id res chain seq x y z
N MET A 1 -2.88 -11.55 -22.23
CA MET A 1 -3.04 -10.10 -22.01
C MET A 1 -3.90 -9.95 -20.77
N LEU A 2 -3.58 -9.04 -19.85
CA LEU A 2 -4.39 -8.80 -18.66
C LEU A 2 -5.72 -8.14 -19.08
N THR A 3 -6.86 -8.64 -18.63
CA THR A 3 -8.17 -8.00 -18.86
C THR A 3 -8.57 -7.10 -17.69
N LEU A 4 -9.60 -6.27 -17.88
CA LEU A 4 -10.18 -5.49 -16.77
C LEU A 4 -10.78 -6.42 -15.71
N ASP A 5 -11.45 -7.50 -16.14
CA ASP A 5 -12.03 -8.49 -15.23
C ASP A 5 -10.95 -9.21 -14.42
N ASP A 6 -9.81 -9.59 -15.04
CA ASP A 6 -8.67 -10.15 -14.30
C ASP A 6 -8.19 -9.21 -13.19
N VAL A 7 -8.12 -7.91 -13.48
CA VAL A 7 -7.69 -6.92 -12.49
C VAL A 7 -8.71 -6.81 -11.36
N LEU A 8 -9.99 -6.73 -11.68
CA LEU A 8 -11.06 -6.57 -10.71
C LEU A 8 -11.24 -7.81 -9.82
N GLU A 9 -11.25 -9.00 -10.41
CA GLU A 9 -11.58 -10.25 -9.71
C GLU A 9 -10.38 -10.90 -9.02
N ARG A 10 -9.15 -10.56 -9.42
CA ARG A 10 -7.94 -11.22 -8.91
C ARG A 10 -6.92 -10.26 -8.34
N TRP A 11 -6.54 -9.22 -9.09
CA TRP A 11 -5.45 -8.34 -8.68
C TRP A 11 -5.83 -7.35 -7.59
N ILE A 12 -7.01 -6.72 -7.68
CA ILE A 12 -7.51 -5.84 -6.62
C ILE A 12 -7.68 -6.63 -5.31
N PRO A 13 -8.36 -7.79 -5.28
CA PRO A 13 -8.46 -8.62 -4.07
C PRO A 13 -7.10 -9.03 -3.51
N TYR A 14 -6.16 -9.47 -4.35
CA TYR A 14 -4.81 -9.82 -3.90
C TYR A 14 -4.08 -8.62 -3.25
N ARG A 15 -4.20 -7.42 -3.84
CA ARG A 15 -3.59 -6.20 -3.28
C ARG A 15 -4.23 -5.80 -1.95
N LEU A 16 -5.54 -5.94 -1.82
CA LEU A 16 -6.24 -5.72 -0.54
C LEU A 16 -5.79 -6.72 0.52
N GLN A 17 -5.67 -8.00 0.17
CA GLN A 17 -5.13 -9.03 1.07
C GLN A 17 -3.70 -8.71 1.54
N ALA A 18 -2.86 -8.14 0.67
CA ALA A 18 -1.52 -7.71 1.07
C ALA A 18 -1.53 -6.56 2.10
N ILE A 19 -2.50 -5.64 2.01
CA ILE A 19 -2.70 -4.59 3.02
C ILE A 19 -3.17 -5.20 4.35
N GLU A 20 -4.11 -6.14 4.31
CA GLU A 20 -4.55 -6.87 5.51
C GLU A 20 -3.38 -7.63 6.16
N THR A 21 -2.53 -8.25 5.35
CA THR A 21 -1.33 -8.95 5.80
C THR A 21 -0.32 -8.02 6.44
N LEU A 22 -0.13 -6.82 5.88
CA LEU A 22 0.67 -5.76 6.52
C LEU A 22 0.10 -5.37 7.88
N ARG A 23 -1.22 -5.17 7.98
CA ARG A 23 -1.84 -4.80 9.26
C ARG A 23 -1.60 -5.88 10.31
N PHE A 24 -1.79 -7.15 9.94
CA PHE A 24 -1.44 -8.28 10.81
C PHE A 24 0.02 -8.24 11.23
N ALA A 25 0.96 -8.06 10.29
CA ALA A 25 2.38 -8.05 10.56
C ALA A 25 2.79 -6.88 11.47
N TRP A 26 2.15 -5.72 11.32
CA TRP A 26 2.35 -4.55 12.15
C TRP A 26 1.92 -4.82 13.60
N ASP A 27 0.69 -5.29 13.78
CA ASP A 27 0.15 -5.64 15.10
C ASP A 27 1.01 -6.74 15.75
N TRP A 28 1.38 -7.76 14.97
CA TRP A 28 2.21 -8.86 15.44
C TRP A 28 3.58 -8.37 15.90
N LEU A 29 4.28 -7.54 15.13
CA LEU A 29 5.55 -6.94 15.57
C LEU A 29 5.40 -6.10 16.85
N GLY A 30 4.29 -5.37 16.98
CA GLY A 30 3.99 -4.52 18.14
C GLY A 30 3.61 -5.26 19.43
N GLU A 31 3.44 -6.58 19.42
CA GLU A 31 3.09 -7.36 20.62
C GLU A 31 4.18 -7.35 21.71
N SER A 32 5.44 -7.08 21.35
CA SER A 32 6.59 -7.11 22.26
C SER A 32 7.79 -6.38 21.68
N ASP A 33 8.45 -5.56 22.49
CA ASP A 33 9.72 -4.91 22.14
C ASP A 33 10.90 -5.90 22.09
N GLU A 34 10.79 -7.04 22.80
CA GLU A 34 11.81 -8.08 22.77
C GLU A 34 11.71 -8.95 21.50
N PRO A 35 12.85 -9.35 20.88
CA PRO A 35 12.85 -10.28 19.76
C PRO A 35 12.20 -11.62 20.12
N ARG A 36 11.17 -12.01 19.36
CA ARG A 36 10.46 -13.27 19.54
C ARG A 36 10.87 -14.29 18.48
N ALA A 37 10.99 -15.55 18.89
CA ALA A 37 11.25 -16.66 17.97
C ALA A 37 9.95 -17.17 17.34
N VAL A 38 10.03 -17.58 16.07
CA VAL A 38 8.95 -18.23 15.33
C VAL A 38 9.48 -19.46 14.60
N GLN A 39 8.66 -20.49 14.55
CA GLN A 39 8.90 -21.69 13.76
C GLN A 39 7.82 -21.81 12.69
N VAL A 40 8.23 -21.95 11.43
CA VAL A 40 7.31 -22.23 10.32
C VAL A 40 7.30 -23.73 10.08
N LEU A 41 6.10 -24.30 10.04
CA LEU A 41 5.87 -25.72 9.77
C LEU A 41 5.18 -25.88 8.41
N VAL A 42 5.67 -26.83 7.61
CA VAL A 42 5.01 -27.28 6.37
C VAL A 42 4.62 -28.73 6.59
N GLU A 43 3.32 -29.04 6.48
CA GLU A 43 2.77 -30.36 6.77
C GLU A 43 3.18 -30.89 8.17
N GLY A 44 3.22 -29.99 9.15
CA GLY A 44 3.60 -30.31 10.53
C GLY A 44 5.10 -30.52 10.76
N LYS A 45 5.95 -30.33 9.74
CA LYS A 45 7.40 -30.45 9.85
C LYS A 45 8.06 -29.07 9.89
N PRO A 46 8.98 -28.80 10.83
CA PRO A 46 9.65 -27.52 10.89
C PRO A 46 10.56 -27.32 9.69
N VAL A 47 10.37 -26.21 8.98
CA VAL A 47 11.17 -25.84 7.79
C VAL A 47 11.98 -24.57 7.99
N LEU A 48 11.57 -23.72 8.93
CA LEU A 48 12.26 -22.47 9.26
C LEU A 48 12.15 -22.19 10.76
N HIS A 49 13.25 -21.73 11.35
CA HIS A 49 13.30 -21.19 12.70
C HIS A 49 14.01 -19.85 12.63
N CYS A 50 13.32 -18.77 12.96
CA CYS A 50 13.82 -17.40 12.85
C CYS A 50 13.18 -16.50 13.92
N ASN A 51 13.48 -15.21 13.87
CA ASN A 51 12.73 -14.22 14.66
C ASN A 51 11.49 -13.74 13.88
N VAL A 52 10.52 -13.17 14.59
CA VAL A 52 9.27 -12.65 14.01
C VAL A 52 9.53 -11.63 12.89
N ALA A 53 10.50 -10.74 13.05
CA ALA A 53 10.81 -9.72 12.04
C ALA A 53 11.26 -10.30 10.70
N ALA A 54 11.90 -11.48 10.69
CA ALA A 54 12.26 -12.17 9.46
C ALA A 54 11.04 -12.59 8.61
N ILE A 55 9.86 -12.71 9.22
CA ILE A 55 8.60 -13.00 8.54
C ILE A 55 7.78 -11.72 8.33
N ALA A 56 7.69 -10.87 9.35
CA ALA A 56 6.84 -9.68 9.34
C ALA A 56 7.37 -8.55 8.45
N ASN A 57 8.69 -8.31 8.38
CA ASN A 57 9.23 -7.22 7.57
C ASN A 57 8.88 -7.35 6.07
N PRO A 58 9.06 -8.54 5.42
CA PRO A 58 8.60 -8.73 4.04
C PRO A 58 7.09 -8.49 3.86
N MET A 59 6.26 -8.82 4.86
CA MET A 59 4.81 -8.59 4.83
C MET A 59 4.50 -7.09 4.87
N LEU A 60 5.18 -6.33 5.72
CA LEU A 60 5.07 -4.87 5.78
C LEU A 60 5.48 -4.23 4.46
N GLU A 61 6.63 -4.59 3.92
CA GLU A 61 7.13 -4.05 2.65
C GLU A 61 6.17 -4.33 1.49
N ALA A 62 5.69 -5.58 1.39
CA ALA A 62 4.73 -5.96 0.36
C ALA A 62 3.42 -5.16 0.48
N GLY A 63 2.87 -5.02 1.69
CA GLY A 63 1.64 -4.26 1.89
C GLY A 63 1.80 -2.78 1.54
N VAL A 64 2.94 -2.14 1.87
CA VAL A 64 3.21 -0.74 1.52
C VAL A 64 3.28 -0.55 0.01
N VAL A 65 3.95 -1.46 -0.71
CA VAL A 65 4.01 -1.44 -2.18
C VAL A 65 2.61 -1.63 -2.79
N HIS A 66 1.82 -2.56 -2.27
CA HIS A 66 0.46 -2.80 -2.76
C HIS A 66 -0.51 -1.67 -2.43
N ALA A 67 -0.36 -1.03 -1.27
CA ALA A 67 -1.11 0.17 -0.88
C ALA A 67 -0.84 1.33 -1.85
N ARG A 68 0.43 1.64 -2.11
CA ARG A 68 0.80 2.66 -3.11
C ARG A 68 0.15 2.38 -4.46
N ALA A 69 0.26 1.16 -4.96
CA ALA A 69 -0.29 0.81 -6.26
C ALA A 69 -1.82 0.91 -6.32
N LEU A 70 -2.54 0.63 -5.22
CA LEU A 70 -3.99 0.85 -5.14
C LEU A 70 -4.33 2.34 -5.11
N LEU A 71 -3.56 3.17 -4.42
CA LEU A 71 -3.72 4.63 -4.42
C LEU A 71 -3.48 5.20 -5.82
N GLU A 72 -2.44 4.75 -6.53
CA GLU A 72 -2.18 5.13 -7.92
C GLU A 72 -3.31 4.66 -8.85
N PHE A 73 -3.83 3.44 -8.66
CA PHE A 73 -4.99 2.92 -9.39
C PHE A 73 -6.22 3.82 -9.22
N LEU A 74 -6.47 4.30 -8.00
CA LEU A 74 -7.54 5.26 -7.69
C LEU A 74 -7.31 6.66 -8.29
N GLY A 75 -6.12 6.94 -8.81
CA GLY A 75 -5.77 8.22 -9.44
C GLY A 75 -5.04 9.20 -8.52
N LEU A 76 -4.50 8.73 -7.39
CA LEU A 76 -3.70 9.55 -6.48
C LEU A 76 -2.20 9.48 -6.80
N ALA A 77 -1.47 10.52 -6.45
CA ALA A 77 -0.02 10.64 -6.59
C ALA A 77 0.54 11.60 -5.52
N VAL A 78 1.86 11.62 -5.38
CA VAL A 78 2.56 12.64 -4.57
C VAL A 78 3.38 13.55 -5.46
N ARG A 79 3.28 14.86 -5.22
CA ARG A 79 4.07 15.89 -5.91
C ARG A 79 4.59 16.89 -4.90
N SER A 80 5.91 17.09 -4.89
CA SER A 80 6.57 18.01 -3.96
C SER A 80 6.15 17.78 -2.49
N GLY A 81 6.00 16.52 -2.09
CA GLY A 81 5.61 16.14 -0.72
C GLY A 81 4.13 16.36 -0.37
N ARG A 82 3.26 16.61 -1.35
CA ARG A 82 1.82 16.81 -1.16
C ARG A 82 0.99 15.83 -1.97
N LEU A 83 -0.20 15.49 -1.46
CA LEU A 83 -1.13 14.64 -2.18
C LEU A 83 -1.68 15.39 -3.39
N ALA A 84 -1.71 14.70 -4.53
CA ALA A 84 -2.17 15.23 -5.80
C ALA A 84 -2.92 14.15 -6.57
N GLN A 85 -3.63 14.55 -7.61
CA GLN A 85 -4.19 13.62 -8.59
C GLN A 85 -3.17 13.29 -9.67
N VAL A 86 -3.24 12.08 -10.22
CA VAL A 86 -2.51 11.67 -11.42
C VAL A 86 -2.95 12.55 -12.59
N GLN A 87 -1.99 13.12 -13.32
CA GLN A 87 -2.29 13.97 -14.49
C GLN A 87 -2.25 13.21 -15.81
N ARG A 88 -1.55 12.08 -15.85
CA ARG A 88 -1.35 11.29 -17.08
C ARG A 88 -1.07 9.84 -16.72
N ARG A 89 -1.78 8.92 -17.36
CA ARG A 89 -1.51 7.47 -17.35
C ARG A 89 -0.42 7.11 -18.35
N LEU A 90 0.39 6.11 -18.02
CA LEU A 90 1.33 5.52 -18.97
C LEU A 90 0.59 4.57 -19.91
N PRO A 91 1.09 4.36 -21.15
CA PRO A 91 0.51 3.37 -22.05
C PRO A 91 0.49 1.99 -21.41
N GLY A 92 -0.69 1.39 -21.31
CA GLY A 92 -0.90 0.05 -20.74
C GLY A 92 -1.30 0.04 -19.26
N ASP A 93 -1.35 1.18 -18.58
CA ASP A 93 -1.91 1.25 -17.23
C ASP A 93 -3.40 0.87 -17.24
N ILE A 94 -3.83 0.11 -16.22
CA ILE A 94 -5.24 -0.11 -15.92
C ILE A 94 -5.56 0.66 -14.64
N ALA A 95 -6.59 1.50 -14.68
CA ALA A 95 -6.92 2.43 -13.61
C ALA A 95 -8.43 2.48 -13.35
N ILE A 96 -8.84 3.13 -12.26
CA ILE A 96 -10.25 3.18 -11.82
C ILE A 96 -11.18 3.76 -12.91
N GLU A 97 -10.72 4.76 -13.66
CA GLU A 97 -11.51 5.41 -14.71
C GLU A 97 -11.79 4.53 -15.94
N HIS A 98 -11.16 3.35 -16.03
CA HIS A 98 -11.46 2.37 -17.10
C HIS A 98 -12.66 1.47 -16.76
N TYR A 99 -13.18 1.56 -15.52
CA TYR A 99 -14.35 0.82 -15.07
C TYR A 99 -15.58 1.71 -15.11
N SER A 100 -16.76 1.09 -15.26
CA SER A 100 -18.03 1.81 -15.26
C SER A 100 -19.08 1.11 -14.40
N THR A 101 -20.00 1.89 -13.84
CA THR A 101 -21.19 1.39 -13.13
C THR A 101 -22.42 2.04 -13.76
N ALA A 102 -23.42 1.21 -14.12
CA ALA A 102 -24.63 1.67 -14.82
C ALA A 102 -24.35 2.52 -16.10
N GLY A 103 -23.25 2.21 -16.80
CA GLY A 103 -22.85 2.91 -18.03
C GLY A 103 -22.13 4.24 -17.82
N GLN A 104 -21.87 4.65 -16.57
CA GLN A 104 -21.05 5.81 -16.24
C GLN A 104 -19.66 5.36 -15.80
N GLU A 105 -18.62 5.91 -16.44
CA GLU A 105 -17.22 5.69 -16.04
C GLU A 105 -16.99 6.21 -14.62
N LEU A 106 -16.22 5.47 -13.84
CA LEU A 106 -15.80 5.91 -12.52
C LEU A 106 -14.83 7.09 -12.65
N ALA A 107 -14.88 8.02 -11.71
CA ALA A 107 -13.94 9.13 -11.66
C ALA A 107 -12.69 8.75 -10.86
N MET A 108 -11.55 9.35 -11.21
CA MET A 108 -10.38 9.36 -10.34
C MET A 108 -10.72 10.06 -9.01
N VAL A 109 -10.16 9.54 -7.92
CA VAL A 109 -10.29 10.13 -6.58
C VAL A 109 -9.50 11.44 -6.53
N SER A 110 -10.11 12.50 -5.98
CA SER A 110 -9.43 13.76 -5.68
C SER A 110 -8.87 13.76 -4.24
N PRO A 111 -7.83 14.56 -3.94
CA PRO A 111 -7.36 14.72 -2.57
C PRO A 111 -8.46 15.10 -1.59
N GLU A 112 -9.38 16.00 -1.98
CA GLU A 112 -10.52 16.43 -1.17
C GLU A 112 -11.44 15.27 -0.79
N GLN A 113 -11.64 14.30 -1.70
CA GLN A 113 -12.42 13.11 -1.41
C GLN A 113 -11.71 12.20 -0.41
N VAL A 114 -10.38 12.12 -0.45
CA VAL A 114 -9.58 11.39 0.56
C VAL A 114 -9.78 12.02 1.93
N TYR A 115 -9.70 13.35 2.02
CA TYR A 115 -9.85 14.06 3.28
C TYR A 115 -11.26 13.94 3.84
N ALA A 116 -12.28 13.99 2.98
CA ALA A 116 -13.67 13.82 3.37
C ALA A 116 -14.01 12.40 3.82
N ALA A 117 -13.24 11.39 3.39
CA ALA A 117 -13.44 9.99 3.75
C ALA A 117 -12.77 9.60 5.08
N TYR A 118 -11.97 10.48 5.68
CA TYR A 118 -11.26 10.23 6.92
C TYR A 118 -11.85 11.07 8.05
N ASP A 119 -12.29 10.42 9.13
CA ASP A 119 -12.97 11.08 10.26
C ASP A 119 -12.03 11.92 11.14
N GLY A 120 -10.71 11.78 10.98
CA GLY A 120 -9.71 12.51 11.73
C GLY A 120 -9.25 13.83 11.06
N PRO A 121 -8.17 14.44 11.57
CA PRO A 121 -7.61 15.66 10.99
C PRO A 121 -7.20 15.47 9.53
N HIS A 122 -7.51 16.47 8.71
CA HIS A 122 -7.10 16.51 7.30
C HIS A 122 -5.58 16.33 7.15
N GLU A 123 -4.78 17.04 7.93
CA GLU A 123 -3.32 16.94 7.87
C GLU A 123 -2.80 15.54 8.17
N GLU A 124 -3.49 14.78 9.04
CA GLU A 124 -3.15 13.39 9.35
C GLU A 124 -3.46 12.47 8.15
N ALA A 125 -4.61 12.64 7.51
CA ALA A 125 -4.98 11.90 6.30
C ALA A 125 -3.95 12.11 5.17
N GLU A 126 -3.60 13.37 4.89
CA GLU A 126 -2.63 13.67 3.85
C GLU A 126 -1.25 13.09 4.19
N SER A 127 -0.81 13.30 5.43
CA SER A 127 0.48 12.80 5.92
C SER A 127 0.60 11.29 5.80
N ALA A 128 -0.41 10.54 6.22
CA ALA A 128 -0.42 9.08 6.16
C ALA A 128 -0.32 8.57 4.71
N ILE A 129 -1.09 9.15 3.79
CA ILE A 129 -1.06 8.77 2.37
C ILE A 129 0.27 9.14 1.73
N VAL A 130 0.80 10.34 2.00
CA VAL A 130 2.11 10.77 1.48
C VAL A 130 3.21 9.83 1.99
N ALA A 131 3.18 9.44 3.26
CA ALA A 131 4.14 8.51 3.84
C ALA A 131 4.14 7.16 3.10
N ILE A 132 2.98 6.61 2.73
CA ILE A 132 2.89 5.37 1.94
C ILE A 132 3.63 5.51 0.61
N PHE A 133 3.40 6.60 -0.13
CA PHE A 133 4.08 6.86 -1.39
C PHE A 133 5.59 6.99 -1.22
N GLU A 134 6.04 7.74 -0.21
CA GLU A 134 7.45 7.95 0.03
C GLU A 134 8.15 6.67 0.52
N PHE A 135 7.57 5.90 1.43
CA PHE A 135 8.14 4.63 1.90
C PHE A 135 8.20 3.60 0.78
N ALA A 136 7.13 3.45 0.00
CA ALA A 136 7.10 2.56 -1.16
C ALA A 136 8.11 2.97 -2.25
N ASN A 137 8.55 4.23 -2.29
CA ASN A 137 9.53 4.68 -3.27
C ASN A 137 10.97 4.66 -2.73
N LYS A 138 11.17 5.09 -1.48
CA LYS A 138 12.48 5.44 -0.90
C LYS A 138 13.07 4.39 0.04
N LEU A 139 12.28 3.43 0.51
CA LEU A 139 12.76 2.33 1.35
C LEU A 139 12.72 0.99 0.62
N THR A 140 11.74 0.78 -0.27
CA THR A 140 11.54 -0.50 -0.95
C THR A 140 12.06 -0.48 -2.39
N ALA A 141 11.71 0.55 -3.18
CA ALA A 141 12.08 0.61 -4.60
C ALA A 141 13.49 1.17 -4.88
N HIS A 142 13.96 2.10 -4.05
CA HIS A 142 15.26 2.76 -4.23
C HIS A 142 16.01 2.89 -2.91
N ILE A 143 17.33 2.71 -2.94
CA ILE A 143 18.21 3.15 -1.85
C ILE A 143 18.34 4.67 -1.97
N THR A 144 17.91 5.39 -0.94
CA THR A 144 17.99 6.87 -0.90
C THR A 144 18.83 7.31 0.30
N ASP A 145 19.09 8.62 0.40
CA ASP A 145 19.77 9.24 1.55
C ASP A 145 18.88 9.32 2.80
N GLY A 146 17.64 8.82 2.73
CA GLY A 146 16.67 8.87 3.81
C GLY A 146 15.96 10.22 3.94
N THR A 147 16.13 11.15 2.99
CA THR A 147 15.41 12.42 3.02
C THR A 147 13.93 12.22 2.65
N PHE A 148 13.02 12.50 3.56
CA PHE A 148 11.56 12.50 3.38
C PHE A 148 11.00 13.92 3.33
N SER A 149 9.79 14.11 2.79
CA SER A 149 9.14 15.44 2.79
C SER A 149 8.58 15.83 4.15
N GLY A 150 8.46 14.87 5.07
CA GLY A 150 8.05 15.06 6.45
C GLY A 150 8.83 14.14 7.39
N ALA A 151 8.69 14.36 8.70
CA ALA A 151 9.15 13.41 9.71
C ALA A 151 8.02 12.40 9.94
N TRP A 152 8.25 11.16 9.55
CA TRP A 152 7.30 10.07 9.74
C TRP A 152 7.74 9.26 10.97
N THR A 153 6.87 9.12 11.96
CA THR A 153 7.10 8.33 13.19
C THR A 153 6.35 7.02 13.13
#